data_AF-A0A3A8NKG9-F1
#
_entry.id   AF-A0A3A8NKG9-F1
#
_cell.length_a   1.000
_cell.length_b   1.000
_cell.length_c   1.000
_cell.angle_alpha   90.00
_cell.angle_beta   90.00
_cell.angle_gamma   90.00
#
_symmetry.space_group_name_H-M   'P 1'
#
loop_
_entity.id
_entity.type
_entity.pdbx_description
1 polymer ?
#
loop_
_entity_poly.entity_id
_entity_poly.type
_entity_poly.pdbx_seq_one_letter_code
_entity_poly.pdbx_strand_id
1 'polypeptide(L)'
;MPQFSRNLDVYQGFNFKKDKQTPVGYITALTIGGVALKADQETIKDPENPDAAIADKVVAVLNHYLWDTGVTDAMYFSGQVSVANKQAVAEMLLGKFSNIEVVIKYVVYEYDPIGKKYFKSNFLDAEIKGLLEKNGDELNMSVADNESREVQSPKNYTFQIGVKPQALEQSLNLATSSTKKLAKKWGVTETAS
;
A
#
# COMPACT_ATOMS: atom_id res chain seq x y z
N MET A 1 18.55 -7.76 -8.75
CA MET A 1 17.29 -7.71 -9.53
C MET A 1 16.85 -6.25 -9.62
N PRO A 2 16.05 -5.83 -10.63
CA PRO A 2 15.56 -4.46 -10.68
C PRO A 2 14.67 -4.19 -9.47
N GLN A 3 14.77 -3.01 -8.87
CA GLN A 3 13.99 -2.63 -7.70
C GLN A 3 12.90 -1.63 -8.11
N PHE A 4 11.69 -1.80 -7.56
CA PHE A 4 10.64 -0.79 -7.62
C PHE A 4 10.51 -0.16 -6.24
N SER A 5 11.18 0.98 -6.05
CA SER A 5 11.07 1.80 -4.84
C SER A 5 10.52 3.18 -5.18
N ARG A 6 9.59 3.69 -4.36
CA ARG A 6 9.01 5.02 -4.50
C ARG A 6 8.90 5.70 -3.15
N ASN A 7 9.48 6.90 -3.06
CA ASN A 7 9.13 7.88 -2.05
C ASN A 7 7.84 8.55 -2.49
N LEU A 8 6.82 8.51 -1.65
CA LEU A 8 5.47 8.95 -1.98
C LEU A 8 5.13 10.18 -1.14
N ASP A 9 4.46 11.15 -1.76
CA ASP A 9 4.15 12.43 -1.14
C ASP A 9 2.85 12.31 -0.35
N VAL A 10 2.97 12.18 0.98
CA VAL A 10 1.83 12.06 1.88
C VAL A 10 0.96 13.31 1.86
N TYR A 11 1.59 14.50 1.83
CA TYR A 11 0.87 15.76 1.86
C TYR A 11 0.02 15.92 0.60
N GLN A 12 0.58 15.61 -0.56
CA GLN A 12 -0.16 15.54 -1.83
C GLN A 12 -1.21 14.42 -1.80
N GLY A 13 -0.92 13.29 -1.16
CA GLY A 13 -1.86 12.18 -0.99
C GLY A 13 -3.13 12.59 -0.25
N PHE A 14 -3.01 13.33 0.85
CA PHE A 14 -4.14 13.88 1.61
C PHE A 14 -4.77 15.12 0.97
N ASN A 15 -3.97 16.02 0.39
CA ASN A 15 -4.38 17.34 -0.09
C ASN A 15 -4.13 17.50 -1.59
N PHE A 16 -4.63 16.56 -2.39
CA PHE A 16 -4.31 16.47 -3.82
C PHE A 16 -4.54 17.79 -4.58
N LYS A 17 -3.48 18.25 -5.26
CA LYS A 17 -3.51 19.42 -6.15
C LYS A 17 -3.10 19.02 -7.57
N LYS A 18 -3.90 19.42 -8.56
CA LYS A 18 -3.69 19.06 -9.99
C LYS A 18 -2.38 19.60 -10.59
N ASP A 19 -1.80 20.64 -9.99
CA ASP A 19 -0.56 21.29 -10.41
C ASP A 19 0.70 20.64 -9.82
N LYS A 20 0.55 19.75 -8.84
CA LYS A 20 1.64 18.94 -8.31
C LYS A 20 1.75 17.63 -9.09
N GLN A 21 2.99 17.21 -9.32
CA GLN A 21 3.34 16.05 -10.15
C GLN A 21 4.08 14.98 -9.33
N THR A 22 4.07 15.11 -8.00
CA THR A 22 4.72 14.16 -7.09
C THR A 22 3.94 12.84 -7.07
N PRO A 23 4.64 11.69 -6.96
CA PRO A 23 3.98 10.40 -6.86
C PRO A 23 3.24 10.27 -5.53
N VAL A 24 2.12 9.55 -5.54
CA VAL A 24 1.29 9.28 -4.36
C VAL A 24 0.89 7.81 -4.36
N GLY A 25 0.63 7.24 -3.20
CA GLY A 25 0.14 5.87 -3.13
C GLY A 25 -0.79 5.64 -1.96
N TYR A 26 -1.59 4.60 -2.07
CA TYR A 26 -2.67 4.32 -1.13
C TYR A 26 -2.82 2.82 -0.92
N ILE A 27 -3.15 2.44 0.32
CA ILE A 27 -3.76 1.14 0.62
C ILE A 27 -5.26 1.39 0.69
N THR A 28 -6.04 0.71 -0.15
CA THR A 28 -7.50 0.88 -0.24
C THR A 28 -8.25 -0.23 0.50
N ALA A 29 -7.64 -1.39 0.70
CA ALA A 29 -8.13 -2.43 1.59
C ALA A 29 -6.97 -3.16 2.27
N LEU A 30 -7.12 -3.50 3.55
CA LEU A 30 -6.13 -4.26 4.31
C LEU A 30 -6.80 -5.10 5.39
N THR A 31 -6.61 -6.42 5.29
CA THR A 31 -6.99 -7.38 6.31
C THR A 31 -5.75 -8.10 6.78
N ILE A 32 -5.53 -8.17 8.08
CA ILE A 32 -4.38 -8.80 8.71
C ILE A 32 -4.87 -9.80 9.73
N GLY A 33 -4.52 -11.08 9.58
CA GLY A 33 -4.91 -12.14 10.51
C GLY A 33 -6.44 -12.27 10.67
N GLY A 34 -7.21 -11.91 9.64
CA GLY A 34 -8.68 -11.89 9.67
C GLY A 34 -9.31 -10.59 10.19
N VAL A 35 -8.52 -9.62 10.66
CA VAL A 35 -9.03 -8.30 11.08
C VAL A 35 -8.91 -7.30 9.92
N ALA A 36 -10.05 -6.85 9.41
CA ALA A 36 -10.11 -5.83 8.38
C ALA A 36 -9.94 -4.43 8.98
N LEU A 37 -8.95 -3.68 8.51
CA LEU A 37 -8.82 -2.26 8.81
C LEU A 37 -9.85 -1.45 8.02
N LYS A 38 -10.29 -0.34 8.60
CA LYS A 38 -11.36 0.47 8.04
C LYS A 38 -10.82 1.41 6.95
N ALA A 39 -11.43 1.40 5.77
CA ALA A 39 -11.18 2.40 4.74
C ALA A 39 -11.94 3.71 5.05
N ASP A 40 -11.47 4.43 6.08
CA ASP A 40 -12.15 5.60 6.67
C ASP A 40 -11.67 6.97 6.16
N GLN A 41 -10.68 6.99 5.27
CA GLN A 41 -10.20 8.22 4.64
C GLN A 41 -10.99 8.48 3.35
N GLU A 42 -12.25 8.89 3.51
CA GLU A 42 -13.23 8.93 2.41
C GLU A 42 -13.07 10.10 1.44
N THR A 43 -12.34 11.15 1.84
CA THR A 43 -12.21 12.40 1.09
C THR A 43 -10.97 12.45 0.19
N ILE A 44 -10.18 11.38 0.16
CA ILE A 44 -8.97 11.29 -0.65
C ILE A 44 -9.36 11.29 -2.13
N LYS A 45 -8.83 12.26 -2.88
CA LYS A 45 -9.10 12.44 -4.30
C LYS A 45 -8.38 11.39 -5.14
N ASP A 46 -9.01 11.00 -6.24
CA ASP A 46 -8.39 10.13 -7.24
C ASP A 46 -7.43 10.93 -8.14
N PRO A 47 -6.12 10.60 -8.19
CA PRO A 47 -5.19 11.30 -9.08
C PRO A 47 -5.53 11.22 -10.58
N GLU A 48 -6.16 10.13 -11.04
CA GLU A 48 -6.62 9.98 -12.43
C GLU A 48 -7.96 10.70 -12.68
N ASN A 49 -8.74 10.97 -11.63
CA ASN A 49 -9.99 11.72 -11.68
C ASN A 49 -10.13 12.70 -10.50
N PRO A 50 -9.45 13.86 -10.51
CA PRO A 50 -9.26 14.66 -9.30
C PRO A 50 -10.46 15.47 -8.83
N ASP A 51 -11.59 15.34 -9.53
CA ASP A 51 -12.88 15.92 -9.15
C ASP A 51 -13.73 14.91 -8.35
N ALA A 52 -13.26 13.65 -8.22
CA ALA A 52 -13.90 12.60 -7.44
C ALA A 52 -12.96 12.06 -6.35
N ALA A 53 -13.56 11.49 -5.30
CA ALA A 53 -12.83 10.68 -4.34
C ALA A 53 -12.51 9.29 -4.94
N ILE A 54 -11.47 8.63 -4.43
CA ILE A 54 -11.17 7.23 -4.77
C ILE A 54 -12.37 6.37 -4.36
N ALA A 55 -12.94 5.63 -5.32
CA ALA A 55 -14.17 4.85 -5.11
C ALA A 55 -14.05 3.81 -3.98
N ASP A 56 -12.89 3.17 -3.85
CA ASP A 56 -12.63 2.14 -2.84
C ASP A 56 -12.38 2.71 -1.43
N LYS A 57 -12.36 4.05 -1.28
CA LYS A 57 -11.87 4.74 -0.07
C LYS A 57 -10.43 4.31 0.27
N VAL A 58 -9.88 4.86 1.35
CA VAL A 58 -8.47 4.66 1.70
C VAL A 58 -8.33 4.24 3.16
N VAL A 59 -7.52 3.21 3.39
CA VAL A 59 -7.07 2.74 4.71
C VAL A 59 -5.82 3.50 5.15
N ALA A 60 -4.85 3.64 4.24
CA ALA A 60 -3.59 4.32 4.49
C ALA A 60 -3.12 5.15 3.28
N VAL A 61 -2.59 6.35 3.54
CA VAL A 61 -1.86 7.16 2.54
C VAL A 61 -0.37 6.86 2.68
N LEU A 62 0.26 6.38 1.62
CA LEU A 62 1.63 5.88 1.66
C LEU A 62 2.66 7.01 1.60
N ASN A 63 3.73 6.87 2.37
CA ASN A 63 4.96 7.67 2.28
C ASN A 63 6.09 6.90 1.56
N HIS A 64 6.02 5.57 1.55
CA HIS A 64 7.01 4.74 0.86
C HIS A 64 6.42 3.42 0.42
N TYR A 65 6.87 2.96 -0.75
CA TYR A 65 6.64 1.62 -1.25
C TYR A 65 7.96 1.04 -1.75
N LEU A 66 8.21 -0.23 -1.45
CA LEU A 66 9.38 -0.97 -1.92
C LEU A 66 9.03 -2.41 -2.27
N TRP A 67 9.50 -2.84 -3.45
CA TRP A 67 9.52 -4.23 -3.86
C TRP A 67 10.73 -4.48 -4.77
N ASP A 68 11.54 -5.49 -4.46
CA ASP A 68 12.72 -5.89 -5.27
C ASP A 68 12.35 -6.69 -6.54
N THR A 69 11.05 -6.80 -6.83
CA THR A 69 10.44 -7.38 -8.04
C THR A 69 10.73 -8.85 -8.31
N GLY A 70 11.39 -9.54 -7.40
CA GLY A 70 11.47 -10.99 -7.37
C GLY A 70 10.14 -11.61 -6.96
N VAL A 71 9.93 -12.84 -7.44
CA VAL A 71 8.68 -13.60 -7.22
C VAL A 71 8.49 -14.02 -5.77
N THR A 72 9.57 -14.07 -4.98
CA THR A 72 9.56 -14.40 -3.55
C THR A 72 9.77 -13.19 -2.65
N ASP A 73 10.06 -12.03 -3.22
CA ASP A 73 10.46 -10.84 -2.45
C ASP A 73 9.26 -10.24 -1.73
N ALA A 74 9.49 -9.73 -0.53
CA ALA A 74 8.48 -9.00 0.20
C ALA A 74 8.22 -7.61 -0.42
N MET A 75 7.03 -7.10 -0.15
CA MET A 75 6.63 -5.73 -0.42
C MET A 75 6.55 -5.00 0.91
N TYR A 76 7.20 -3.85 0.97
CA TYR A 76 7.20 -3.00 2.16
C TYR A 76 6.37 -1.78 1.88
N PHE A 77 5.41 -1.54 2.77
CA PHE A 77 4.54 -0.37 2.74
C PHE A 77 4.80 0.43 4.01
N SER A 78 5.00 1.73 3.83
CA SER A 78 4.97 2.70 4.91
C SER A 78 3.94 3.75 4.55
N GLY A 79 3.07 4.10 5.50
CA GLY A 79 2.06 5.13 5.30
C GLY A 79 1.48 5.69 6.58
N GLN A 80 0.42 6.46 6.43
CA GLN A 80 -0.30 7.09 7.52
C GLN A 80 -1.73 6.58 7.59
N VAL A 81 -2.11 6.06 8.76
CA VAL A 81 -3.43 5.50 9.06
C VAL A 81 -4.20 6.37 10.04
N SER A 82 -5.51 6.20 10.11
CA SER A 82 -6.39 6.88 11.06
C SER A 82 -6.16 6.43 12.51
N VAL A 83 -6.75 7.15 13.46
CA VAL A 83 -6.75 6.79 14.89
C VAL A 83 -7.35 5.39 15.12
N ALA A 84 -8.47 5.08 14.44
CA ALA A 84 -9.16 3.79 14.61
C ALA A 84 -8.29 2.62 14.12
N ASN A 85 -7.69 2.78 12.94
CA ASN A 85 -6.78 1.77 12.40
C ASN A 85 -5.49 1.67 13.24
N LYS A 86 -4.98 2.78 13.78
CA LYS A 86 -3.85 2.75 14.73
C LYS A 86 -4.15 1.90 15.95
N GLN A 87 -5.34 2.06 16.54
CA GLN A 87 -5.76 1.27 17.70
C GLN A 87 -5.90 -0.21 17.36
N ALA A 88 -6.50 -0.53 16.21
CA ALA A 88 -6.63 -1.92 15.75
C ALA A 88 -5.26 -2.58 15.53
N VAL A 89 -4.32 -1.89 14.86
CA VAL A 89 -2.96 -2.42 14.66
C VAL A 89 -2.21 -2.57 15.99
N ALA A 90 -2.33 -1.61 16.91
CA ALA A 90 -1.71 -1.71 18.23
C ALA A 90 -2.27 -2.89 19.05
N GLU A 91 -3.58 -3.14 18.99
CA GLU A 91 -4.22 -4.29 19.62
C GLU A 91 -3.66 -5.61 19.04
N MET A 92 -3.52 -5.69 17.72
CA MET A 92 -2.91 -6.87 17.07
C MET A 92 -1.46 -7.09 17.54
N LEU A 93 -0.65 -6.03 17.62
CA LEU A 93 0.76 -6.12 18.02
C LEU A 93 0.95 -6.57 19.48
N LEU A 94 0.01 -6.23 20.37
CA LEU A 94 0.03 -6.68 21.77
C LEU A 94 -0.54 -8.10 21.95
N GLY A 95 -1.30 -8.59 20.97
CA GLY A 95 -1.91 -9.91 20.97
C GLY A 95 -0.97 -11.03 20.54
N LYS A 96 -1.47 -12.27 20.61
CA LYS A 96 -0.80 -13.43 20.00
C LYS A 96 -1.30 -13.62 18.57
N PHE A 97 -0.38 -13.62 17.60
CA PHE A 97 -0.69 -13.91 16.21
C PHE A 97 -0.77 -15.42 15.95
N SER A 98 -1.97 -15.93 15.74
CA SER A 98 -2.20 -17.30 15.24
C SER A 98 -2.35 -17.35 13.72
N ASN A 99 -2.84 -16.27 13.10
CA ASN A 99 -2.99 -16.14 11.66
C ASN A 99 -2.17 -14.94 11.15
N ILE A 100 -1.23 -15.18 10.23
CA ILE A 100 -0.38 -14.16 9.61
C ILE A 100 -0.78 -13.85 8.16
N GLU A 101 -1.93 -14.33 7.71
CA GLU A 101 -2.45 -13.99 6.38
C GLU A 101 -2.71 -12.49 6.27
N VAL A 102 -2.33 -11.94 5.11
CA VAL A 102 -2.57 -10.55 4.75
C VAL A 102 -3.31 -10.53 3.43
N VAL A 103 -4.45 -9.83 3.40
CA VAL A 103 -5.18 -9.52 2.16
C VAL A 103 -5.14 -8.01 1.97
N ILE A 104 -4.52 -7.56 0.89
CA ILE A 104 -4.22 -6.15 0.65
C ILE A 104 -4.62 -5.71 -0.75
N LYS A 105 -5.24 -4.54 -0.87
CA LYS A 105 -5.43 -3.82 -2.13
C LYS A 105 -4.74 -2.47 -2.03
N TYR A 106 -3.89 -2.17 -3.00
CA TYR A 106 -3.12 -0.93 -3.01
C TYR A 106 -2.94 -0.40 -4.43
N VAL A 107 -2.56 0.86 -4.52
CA VAL A 107 -2.24 1.52 -5.78
C VAL A 107 -1.17 2.60 -5.56
N VAL A 108 -0.19 2.63 -6.45
CA VAL A 108 0.80 3.71 -6.54
C VAL A 108 0.55 4.48 -7.84
N TYR A 109 0.40 5.79 -7.75
CA TYR A 109 0.24 6.70 -8.88
C TYR A 109 1.52 7.49 -9.14
N GLU A 110 1.86 7.63 -10.42
CA GLU A 110 2.94 8.52 -10.87
C GLU A 110 2.40 9.51 -11.92
N TYR A 111 3.09 10.63 -12.11
CA TYR A 111 2.75 11.60 -13.14
C TYR A 111 3.53 11.29 -14.42
N ASP A 112 2.83 11.20 -15.56
CA ASP A 112 3.44 11.08 -16.88
C ASP A 112 3.75 12.50 -17.41
N PRO A 113 5.01 12.96 -17.45
CA PRO A 113 5.35 14.31 -17.87
C PRO A 113 5.11 14.53 -19.38
N ILE A 114 5.08 13.45 -20.18
CA ILE A 114 4.81 13.52 -21.62
C ILE A 114 3.30 13.56 -21.85
N GLY A 115 2.58 12.62 -21.21
CA GLY A 115 1.12 12.53 -21.29
C GLY A 115 0.38 13.59 -20.48
N LYS A 116 1.09 14.34 -19.62
CA LYS A 116 0.60 15.38 -18.71
C LYS A 116 -0.55 14.93 -17.80
N LYS A 117 -0.52 13.67 -17.37
CA LYS A 117 -1.58 13.08 -16.54
C LYS A 117 -1.01 12.06 -15.56
N TYR A 118 -1.70 11.87 -14.43
CA TYR A 118 -1.41 10.75 -13.55
C TYR A 118 -1.80 9.42 -14.18
N PHE A 119 -1.13 8.35 -13.75
CA PHE A 119 -1.45 6.98 -14.11
C PHE A 119 -1.11 6.03 -12.95
N LYS A 120 -1.78 4.87 -12.89
CA LYS A 120 -1.40 3.79 -11.96
C LYS A 120 -0.08 3.14 -12.39
N SER A 121 0.95 3.32 -11.57
CA SER A 121 2.31 2.81 -11.79
C SER A 121 2.53 1.41 -11.21
N ASN A 122 1.92 1.07 -10.07
CA ASN A 122 1.98 -0.27 -9.51
C ASN A 122 0.69 -0.58 -8.74
N PHE A 123 0.02 -1.66 -9.12
CA PHE A 123 -1.29 -2.03 -8.58
C PHE A 123 -1.73 -3.43 -9.02
N LEU A 124 -2.80 -3.92 -8.39
CA LEU A 124 -3.68 -4.97 -8.89
C LEU A 124 -5.13 -4.52 -8.68
N ASP A 125 -6.01 -4.75 -9.66
CA ASP A 125 -7.43 -4.38 -9.51
C ASP A 125 -8.16 -5.29 -8.50
N ALA A 126 -7.66 -6.52 -8.33
CA ALA A 126 -8.10 -7.46 -7.31
C ALA A 126 -7.28 -7.33 -6.02
N GLU A 127 -7.80 -7.90 -4.93
CA GLU A 127 -7.05 -8.06 -3.69
C GLU A 127 -5.88 -9.03 -3.86
N ILE A 128 -4.76 -8.67 -3.26
CA ILE A 128 -3.53 -9.45 -3.23
C ILE A 128 -3.49 -10.20 -1.91
N LYS A 129 -3.18 -11.49 -1.97
CA LYS A 129 -3.05 -12.34 -0.80
C LYS A 129 -1.59 -12.67 -0.54
N GLY A 130 -1.13 -12.44 0.68
CA GLY A 130 0.23 -12.72 1.12
C GLY A 130 0.26 -13.11 2.58
N LEU A 131 1.47 -13.12 3.12
CA LEU A 131 1.73 -13.42 4.51
C LEU A 131 2.50 -12.25 5.12
N LEU A 132 2.28 -11.98 6.39
CA LEU A 132 3.08 -11.02 7.13
C LEU A 132 4.54 -11.47 7.09
N GLU A 133 5.42 -10.57 6.66
CA GLU A 133 6.85 -10.85 6.66
C GLU A 133 7.36 -10.96 8.10
N LYS A 134 8.37 -11.81 8.29
CA LYS A 134 9.08 -11.94 9.55
C LYS A 134 10.55 -11.61 9.37
N ASN A 135 11.10 -10.84 10.30
CA ASN A 135 12.52 -10.59 10.43
C ASN A 135 13.04 -11.40 11.62
N GLY A 136 13.50 -12.62 11.35
CA GLY A 136 13.72 -13.62 12.41
C GLY A 136 12.37 -14.03 13.02
N ASP A 137 12.22 -13.80 14.33
CA ASP A 137 10.98 -14.13 15.06
C ASP A 137 9.98 -12.96 15.11
N GLU A 138 10.41 -11.74 14.75
CA GLU A 138 9.59 -10.56 14.82
C GLU A 138 8.76 -10.36 13.54
N LEU A 139 7.49 -10.02 13.71
CA LEU A 139 6.62 -9.65 12.60
C LEU A 139 7.02 -8.26 12.08
N ASN A 140 7.14 -8.11 10.76
CA ASN A 140 7.43 -6.82 10.14
C ASN A 140 6.15 -5.97 10.04
N MET A 141 5.68 -5.50 11.19
CA MET A 141 4.55 -4.60 11.31
C MET A 141 4.75 -3.66 12.49
N SER A 142 4.46 -2.38 12.30
CA SER A 142 4.55 -1.39 13.37
C SER A 142 3.54 -0.26 13.16
N VAL A 143 3.21 0.41 14.26
CA VAL A 143 2.46 1.66 14.23
C VAL A 143 3.00 2.61 15.30
N ALA A 144 3.10 3.89 14.97
CA ALA A 144 3.63 4.90 15.87
C ALA A 144 2.64 5.24 16.99
N ASP A 145 3.18 5.54 18.17
CA ASP A 145 2.39 6.03 19.31
C ASP A 145 1.97 7.49 19.18
N ASN A 146 2.81 8.29 18.52
CA ASN A 146 2.60 9.72 18.35
C ASN A 146 2.00 10.03 16.97
N GLU A 147 1.17 11.07 16.92
CA GLU A 147 0.62 11.62 15.68
C GLU A 147 1.75 12.06 14.74
N SER A 148 1.57 11.82 13.43
CA SER A 148 2.51 12.34 12.43
C SER A 148 2.46 13.86 12.37
N ARG A 149 3.58 14.46 11.98
CA ARG A 149 3.73 15.91 11.81
C ARG A 149 3.59 16.37 10.36
N GLU A 150 3.54 15.45 9.40
CA GLU A 150 3.46 15.78 7.97
C GLU A 150 2.09 16.36 7.57
N VAL A 151 1.02 15.80 8.13
CA VAL A 151 -0.36 16.25 7.93
C VAL A 151 -1.03 16.34 9.29
N GLN A 152 -1.43 17.54 9.70
CA GLN A 152 -1.99 17.79 11.04
C GLN A 152 -3.50 17.52 11.13
N SER A 153 -4.20 17.48 9.99
CA SER A 153 -5.61 17.16 9.92
C SER A 153 -5.92 16.41 8.61
N PRO A 154 -6.56 15.24 8.67
CA PRO A 154 -7.02 14.53 9.87
C PRO A 154 -5.84 13.99 10.71
N LYS A 155 -6.09 13.69 11.99
CA LYS A 155 -5.09 13.02 12.85
C LYS A 155 -4.73 11.66 12.27
N ASN A 156 -3.44 11.39 12.16
CA ASN A 156 -2.93 10.19 11.52
C ASN A 156 -1.61 9.73 12.19
N TYR A 157 -1.26 8.48 11.96
CA TYR A 157 -0.12 7.81 12.60
C TYR A 157 0.67 7.02 11.59
N THR A 158 1.99 7.05 11.69
CA THR A 158 2.87 6.25 10.84
C THR A 158 2.62 4.76 11.10
N PHE A 159 2.41 4.01 10.02
CA PHE A 159 2.18 2.57 10.00
C PHE A 159 3.12 1.95 8.97
N GLN A 160 3.67 0.78 9.30
CA GLN A 160 4.52 0.01 8.39
C GLN A 160 4.11 -1.46 8.40
N ILE A 161 4.19 -2.08 7.22
CA ILE A 161 3.95 -3.52 7.05
C ILE A 161 4.81 -4.08 5.92
N GLY A 162 5.45 -5.22 6.19
CA GLY A 162 6.07 -6.10 5.19
C GLY A 162 5.14 -7.24 4.85
N VAL A 163 4.89 -7.46 3.56
CA VAL A 163 4.04 -8.55 3.06
C VAL A 163 4.86 -9.40 2.11
N LYS A 164 5.03 -10.67 2.43
CA LYS A 164 5.69 -11.66 1.56
C LYS A 164 4.64 -12.46 0.78
N PRO A 165 5.01 -13.04 -0.38
CA PRO A 165 4.07 -13.86 -1.12
C PRO A 165 3.73 -15.15 -0.38
N GLN A 166 2.53 -15.68 -0.66
CA GLN A 166 2.14 -17.04 -0.30
C GLN A 166 2.31 -17.98 -1.51
N ALA A 167 1.97 -19.26 -1.34
CA ALA A 167 1.97 -20.28 -2.41
C ALA A 167 0.81 -20.07 -3.43
N LEU A 168 0.67 -18.83 -3.92
CA LEU A 168 -0.31 -18.39 -4.90
C LEU A 168 0.35 -17.38 -5.83
N GLU A 169 0.51 -17.76 -7.09
CA GLU A 169 1.02 -16.84 -8.11
C GLU A 169 -0.03 -15.74 -8.40
N GLN A 170 0.42 -14.49 -8.31
CA GLN A 170 -0.36 -13.29 -8.61
C GLN A 170 0.42 -12.40 -9.58
N SER A 171 -0.29 -11.70 -10.47
CA SER A 171 0.33 -10.92 -11.55
C SER A 171 0.11 -9.44 -11.32
N LEU A 172 1.14 -8.74 -10.85
CA LEU A 172 1.08 -7.31 -10.53
C LEU A 172 1.36 -6.46 -11.76
N ASN A 173 0.58 -5.40 -11.93
CA ASN A 173 0.80 -4.42 -12.96
C ASN A 173 1.90 -3.46 -12.52
N LEU A 174 2.82 -3.17 -13.42
CA LEU A 174 3.84 -2.15 -13.33
C LEU A 174 3.76 -1.29 -14.57
N ALA A 175 3.88 0.02 -14.42
CA ALA A 175 3.86 0.95 -15.53
C ALA A 175 4.89 2.05 -15.32
N THR A 176 5.48 2.51 -16.42
CA THR A 176 6.42 3.65 -16.44
C THR A 176 5.83 4.88 -17.10
N SER A 177 4.66 4.73 -17.73
CA SER A 177 3.84 5.80 -18.29
C SER A 177 2.41 5.31 -18.44
N SER A 178 1.52 6.21 -18.86
CA SER A 178 0.13 5.85 -19.19
C SER A 178 -0.02 4.80 -20.31
N THR A 179 1.03 4.57 -21.10
CA THR A 179 1.02 3.65 -22.26
C THR A 179 2.00 2.49 -22.14
N LYS A 180 2.97 2.55 -21.22
CA LYS A 180 4.00 1.53 -21.05
C LYS A 180 3.73 0.70 -19.80
N LYS A 181 3.11 -0.46 -20.02
CA LYS A 181 2.71 -1.41 -18.97
C LYS A 181 3.50 -2.71 -19.11
N LEU A 182 3.82 -3.31 -17.97
CA LEU A 182 4.41 -4.63 -17.86
C LEU A 182 3.78 -5.35 -16.66
N ALA A 183 3.78 -6.67 -16.69
CA ALA A 183 3.30 -7.49 -15.58
C ALA A 183 4.48 -8.21 -14.93
N LYS A 184 4.49 -8.29 -13.60
CA LYS A 184 5.45 -9.10 -12.84
C LYS A 184 4.72 -10.10 -11.97
N LYS A 185 5.24 -11.32 -11.93
CA LYS A 185 4.72 -12.38 -11.07
C LYS A 185 5.18 -12.18 -9.63
N TRP A 186 4.32 -12.55 -8.70
CA TRP A 186 4.57 -12.50 -7.27
C TRP A 186 3.89 -13.69 -6.61
N GLY A 187 4.66 -14.48 -5.87
CA GLY A 187 4.29 -15.83 -5.46
C GLY A 187 4.52 -16.89 -6.52
N VAL A 188 4.52 -18.14 -6.08
CA VAL A 188 4.66 -19.33 -6.92
C VAL A 188 3.54 -20.27 -6.53
N THR A 189 2.79 -20.78 -7.50
CA THR A 189 1.83 -21.85 -7.24
C THR A 189 2.59 -23.16 -7.10
N GLU A 190 2.49 -23.80 -5.95
CA GLU A 190 3.04 -25.15 -5.77
C GLU A 190 2.27 -26.11 -6.68
N THR A 191 2.93 -26.65 -7.71
CA THR A 191 2.42 -27.82 -8.43
C THR A 191 2.54 -29.02 -7.51
N ALA A 192 1.41 -29.63 -7.15
CA ALA A 192 1.37 -30.90 -6.43
C ALA A 192 2.31 -31.90 -7.14
N SER A 193 3.32 -32.37 -6.39
CA SER A 193 4.26 -33.41 -6.83
C SER A 193 3.70 -34.78 -6.49
#